data_AF-A0AAP0ITQ3-F1
#
_entry.id   AF-A0AAP0ITQ3-F1
#
_cell.length_a   1.000
_cell.length_b   1.000
_cell.length_c   1.000
_cell.angle_alpha   90.00
_cell.angle_beta   90.00
_cell.angle_gamma   90.00
#
_symmetry.space_group_name_H-M   'P 1'
#
loop_
_entity.id
_entity.type
_entity.pdbx_description
1 polymer ?
#
loop_
_entity_poly.entity_id
_entity_poly.type
_entity_poly.pdbx_seq_one_letter_code
_entity_poly.pdbx_strand_id
1 'polypeptide(L)'
;MVRVFILSPKGFQELARKNLALELMAYGVVDIEYRRISCQYPGYNLMFKVQENSRFPVYLAIVIIYQAGQSEITAVEIWLEDCKQWQGMGKAFGAVWDISNPPEGSITERIW
;
A
#
# COMPACT_ATOMS: atom_id res chain seq x y z
N MET A 1 22.37 9.02 -8.10
CA MET A 1 21.38 9.09 -7.00
C MET A 1 21.60 7.88 -6.11
N VAL A 2 22.17 8.08 -4.92
CA VAL A 2 22.33 7.01 -3.92
C VAL A 2 20.95 6.69 -3.35
N ARG A 3 20.59 5.41 -3.27
CA ARG A 3 19.32 4.96 -2.68
C ARG A 3 19.62 4.20 -1.41
N VAL A 4 19.00 4.61 -0.32
CA VAL A 4 19.17 4.00 1.01
C VAL A 4 17.94 3.16 1.32
N PHE A 5 18.17 1.93 1.77
CA PHE A 5 17.12 1.03 2.25
C PHE A 5 17.27 0.84 3.75
N ILE A 6 16.20 1.13 4.50
CA ILE A 6 16.12 0.82 5.92
C ILE A 6 15.32 -0.48 6.04
N LEU A 7 16.01 -1.59 6.23
CA LEU A 7 15.40 -2.91 6.35
C LEU A 7 15.04 -3.21 7.81
N SER A 8 14.03 -4.07 8.01
CA SER A 8 13.82 -4.67 9.33
C SER A 8 15.00 -5.57 9.70
N PRO A 9 15.26 -5.82 11.00
CA PRO A 9 16.34 -6.71 11.41
C PRO A 9 16.27 -8.08 10.74
N LYS A 10 15.06 -8.65 10.62
CA LYS A 10 14.84 -9.89 9.87
C LYS A 10 15.21 -9.75 8.40
N GLY A 11 14.74 -8.71 7.73
CA GLY A 11 15.05 -8.48 6.31
C GLY A 11 16.54 -8.31 6.03
N PHE A 12 17.28 -7.67 6.93
CA PHE A 12 18.73 -7.51 6.83
C PHE A 12 19.47 -8.83 7.04
N GLN A 13 19.06 -9.65 8.02
CA GLN A 13 19.66 -10.96 8.30
C GLN A 13 19.49 -11.95 7.13
N GLU A 14 18.38 -11.89 6.40
CA GLU A 14 18.12 -12.75 5.23
C GLU A 14 19.06 -12.45 4.04
N LEU A 15 19.80 -11.35 4.06
CA LEU A 15 20.87 -11.09 3.07
C LEU A 15 22.14 -11.91 3.34
N ALA A 16 22.29 -12.47 4.55
CA ALA A 16 23.48 -13.21 4.93
C ALA A 16 23.53 -14.60 4.30
N ARG A 17 24.75 -15.11 4.13
CA ARG A 17 24.95 -16.55 3.89
C ARG A 17 24.53 -17.33 5.14
N LYS A 18 24.19 -18.60 4.95
CA LYS A 18 23.81 -19.51 6.03
C LYS A 18 24.82 -19.43 7.19
N ASN A 19 24.30 -19.23 8.41
CA ASN A 19 25.05 -19.08 9.67
C ASN A 19 25.90 -17.80 9.83
N LEU A 20 25.85 -16.82 8.91
CA LEU A 20 26.61 -15.55 9.00
C LEU A 20 25.76 -14.33 9.35
N ALA A 21 24.52 -14.52 9.82
CA ALA A 21 23.58 -13.42 10.07
C ALA A 21 24.10 -12.43 11.13
N LEU A 22 24.71 -12.92 12.21
CA LEU A 22 25.27 -12.07 13.27
C LEU A 22 26.46 -11.24 12.79
N GLU A 23 27.33 -11.83 11.99
CA GLU A 23 28.47 -11.13 11.39
C GLU A 23 27.96 -10.04 10.44
N LEU A 24 27.00 -10.35 9.57
CA LEU A 24 26.41 -9.35 8.67
C LEU A 24 25.79 -8.19 9.46
N MET A 25 25.01 -8.49 10.50
CA MET A 25 24.39 -7.47 11.38
C MET A 25 25.42 -6.54 12.03
N ALA A 26 26.61 -7.05 12.36
CA ALA A 26 27.68 -6.25 12.97
C ALA A 26 28.26 -5.18 12.02
N TYR A 27 28.12 -5.34 10.69
CA TYR A 27 28.52 -4.30 9.73
C TYR A 27 27.60 -3.07 9.79
N GLY A 28 26.32 -3.24 10.14
CA GLY A 28 25.32 -2.17 10.24
C GLY A 28 24.84 -1.61 8.89
N VAL A 29 25.76 -1.21 8.01
CA VAL A 29 25.49 -0.69 6.66
C VAL A 29 26.32 -1.47 5.65
N VAL A 30 25.67 -1.93 4.59
CA VAL A 30 26.33 -2.66 3.48
C VAL A 30 25.75 -2.18 2.15
N ASP A 31 26.57 -2.24 1.11
CA ASP A 31 26.10 -2.02 -0.25
C ASP A 31 25.27 -3.21 -0.73
N ILE A 32 24.16 -2.93 -1.41
CA ILE A 32 23.25 -3.95 -1.93
C ILE A 32 22.85 -3.65 -3.37
N GLU A 33 22.54 -4.71 -4.10
CA GLU A 33 21.79 -4.63 -5.34
C GLU A 33 20.32 -4.95 -5.09
N TYR A 34 19.43 -4.28 -5.80
CA TYR A 34 18.00 -4.52 -5.67
C TYR A 34 17.30 -4.34 -7.02
N ARG A 35 16.16 -5.01 -7.17
CA ARG A 35 15.23 -4.82 -8.28
C ARG A 35 13.81 -4.91 -7.77
N ARG A 36 12.89 -4.13 -8.36
CA ARG A 36 11.45 -4.28 -8.08
C ARG A 36 10.98 -5.61 -8.67
N ILE A 37 10.22 -6.38 -7.93
CA ILE A 37 9.54 -7.59 -8.40
C ILE A 37 8.03 -7.46 -8.16
N SER A 38 7.24 -8.30 -8.84
CA SER A 38 5.80 -8.37 -8.62
C SER A 38 5.50 -8.90 -7.21
N CYS A 39 4.68 -8.20 -6.44
CA CYS A 39 4.20 -8.65 -5.14
C CYS A 39 3.23 -9.83 -5.32
N GLN A 40 3.34 -10.82 -4.45
CA GLN A 40 2.46 -11.99 -4.41
C GLN A 40 1.86 -12.14 -3.02
N TYR A 41 0.53 -12.33 -2.97
CA TYR A 41 -0.22 -12.55 -1.74
C TYR A 41 -1.10 -13.81 -1.84
N PRO A 42 -0.51 -15.02 -1.82
CA PRO A 42 -1.27 -16.26 -1.93
C PRO A 42 -2.33 -16.39 -0.83
N GLY A 43 -3.56 -16.73 -1.21
CA GLY A 43 -4.69 -16.88 -0.28
C GLY A 43 -5.38 -15.57 0.11
N TYR A 44 -4.92 -14.43 -0.40
CA TYR A 44 -5.56 -13.13 -0.19
C TYR A 44 -6.06 -12.56 -1.52
N ASN A 45 -7.27 -12.01 -1.49
CA ASN A 45 -7.76 -11.14 -2.55
C ASN A 45 -7.38 -9.69 -2.22
N LEU A 46 -7.55 -8.80 -3.20
CA LEU A 46 -7.53 -7.37 -2.96
C LEU A 46 -8.55 -7.01 -1.86
N MET A 47 -8.12 -6.26 -0.85
CA MET A 47 -8.98 -5.88 0.27
C MET A 47 -8.97 -4.38 0.49
N PHE A 48 -10.10 -3.89 0.99
CA PHE A 48 -10.31 -2.50 1.34
C PHE A 48 -10.45 -2.41 2.85
N LYS A 49 -9.51 -1.74 3.50
CA LYS A 49 -9.56 -1.49 4.95
C LYS A 49 -10.05 -0.07 5.18
N VAL A 50 -11.20 0.07 5.84
CA VAL A 50 -11.68 1.37 6.31
C VAL A 50 -10.71 1.90 7.38
N GLN A 51 -10.25 3.13 7.19
CA GLN A 51 -9.36 3.80 8.13
C GLN A 51 -10.10 4.22 9.39
N GLU A 52 -9.39 4.17 10.52
CA GLU A 52 -9.98 4.53 11.81
C GLU A 52 -10.42 5.99 11.85
N ASN A 53 -9.81 6.86 11.06
CA ASN A 53 -10.16 8.28 10.99
C ASN A 53 -11.39 8.57 10.11
N SER A 54 -12.04 7.54 9.57
CA SER A 54 -13.31 7.63 8.85
C SER A 54 -14.50 7.90 9.81
N ARG A 55 -14.36 8.92 10.67
CA ARG A 55 -15.25 9.22 11.82
C ARG A 55 -15.90 10.60 11.76
N PHE A 56 -15.37 11.52 10.94
CA PHE A 56 -15.97 12.85 10.78
C PHE A 56 -17.23 12.72 9.92
N PRO A 57 -18.34 13.41 10.23
CA PRO A 57 -19.59 13.20 9.51
C PRO A 57 -19.34 13.36 8.01
N VAL A 58 -19.76 12.35 7.26
CA VAL A 58 -19.75 12.36 5.80
C VAL A 58 -18.33 12.33 5.19
N TYR A 59 -17.42 11.54 5.78
CA TYR A 59 -16.06 11.32 5.29
C TYR A 59 -15.70 9.83 5.28
N LEU A 60 -15.15 9.36 4.15
CA LEU A 60 -14.63 8.01 3.99
C LEU A 60 -13.13 8.04 3.70
N ALA A 61 -12.37 7.27 4.45
CA ALA A 61 -10.96 7.00 4.17
C ALA A 61 -10.70 5.50 4.16
N ILE A 62 -9.94 5.03 3.17
CA ILE A 62 -9.65 3.61 2.97
C ILE A 62 -8.17 3.37 2.65
N VAL A 63 -7.70 2.17 2.92
CA VAL A 63 -6.43 1.65 2.42
C VAL A 63 -6.71 0.39 1.63
N ILE A 64 -6.13 0.33 0.43
CA ILE A 64 -6.16 -0.85 -0.41
C ILE A 64 -4.95 -1.72 -0.05
N ILE A 65 -5.20 -2.95 0.39
CA ILE A 65 -4.17 -3.90 0.82
C ILE A 65 -4.20 -5.17 -0.05
N TYR A 66 -3.08 -5.88 -0.06
CA TYR A 66 -2.87 -7.09 -0.87
C TYR A 66 -2.99 -6.88 -2.38
N GLN A 67 -2.65 -5.67 -2.86
CA GLN A 67 -2.49 -5.42 -4.29
C GLN A 67 -1.31 -6.25 -4.82
N ALA A 68 -1.62 -7.35 -5.50
CA ALA A 68 -0.63 -8.14 -6.22
C ALA A 68 -0.18 -7.40 -7.49
N GLY A 69 1.00 -7.76 -8.01
CA GLY A 69 1.55 -7.11 -9.19
C GLY A 69 2.75 -6.21 -8.87
N GLN A 70 3.23 -5.53 -9.91
CA GLN A 70 4.40 -4.64 -9.82
C GLN A 70 4.01 -3.15 -9.90
N SER A 71 2.74 -2.80 -10.14
CA SER A 71 2.29 -1.41 -10.23
C SER A 71 2.04 -0.82 -8.84
N GLU A 72 2.19 0.49 -8.71
CA GLU A 72 1.62 1.25 -7.59
C GLU A 72 0.20 1.68 -7.98
N ILE A 73 -0.69 1.80 -7.00
CA ILE A 73 -1.99 2.45 -7.20
C ILE A 73 -1.78 3.95 -7.35
N THR A 74 -2.15 4.47 -8.52
CA THR A 74 -1.97 5.86 -8.91
C THR A 74 -3.24 6.68 -8.80
N ALA A 75 -4.40 6.02 -8.87
CA ALA A 75 -5.70 6.64 -8.65
C ALA A 75 -6.72 5.62 -8.12
N VAL A 76 -7.67 6.12 -7.35
CA VAL A 76 -8.85 5.38 -6.90
C VAL A 76 -10.06 6.23 -7.22
N GLU A 77 -11.10 5.62 -7.77
CA GLU A 77 -12.35 6.28 -8.12
C GLU A 77 -13.53 5.54 -7.50
N ILE A 78 -14.57 6.28 -7.17
CA ILE A 78 -15.83 5.76 -6.64
C ILE A 78 -16.97 6.12 -7.58
N TRP A 79 -17.93 5.20 -7.73
CA TRP A 79 -19.11 5.43 -8.56
C TRP A 79 -20.16 6.25 -7.80
N LEU A 80 -20.58 7.37 -8.39
CA LEU A 80 -21.68 8.19 -7.90
C LEU A 80 -22.96 7.87 -8.68
N GLU A 81 -23.92 7.22 -8.02
CA GLU A 81 -25.16 6.77 -8.67
C GLU A 81 -26.05 7.93 -9.12
N ASP A 82 -26.16 8.99 -8.30
CA ASP A 82 -27.00 10.17 -8.60
C ASP A 82 -26.50 10.94 -9.83
N CYS A 83 -25.17 11.02 -9.99
CA CYS A 83 -24.53 11.74 -11.09
C CYS A 83 -24.12 10.84 -12.26
N LYS A 84 -24.27 9.51 -12.13
CA LYS A 84 -23.85 8.50 -13.12
C LYS A 84 -22.40 8.69 -13.59
N GLN A 85 -21.49 8.98 -12.67
CA GLN A 85 -20.09 9.27 -12.98
C GLN A 85 -19.11 8.67 -11.97
N TRP A 86 -17.87 8.51 -12.41
CA TRP A 86 -16.74 8.20 -11.53
C TRP A 86 -16.20 9.48 -10.92
N GLN A 87 -16.03 9.50 -9.61
CA GLN A 87 -15.34 10.56 -8.90
C GLN A 87 -14.03 10.03 -8.33
N GLY A 88 -12.93 10.74 -8.58
CA GLY A 88 -11.64 10.43 -7.98
C GLY A 88 -11.63 10.65 -6.47
N MET A 89 -10.97 9.75 -5.75
CA MET A 89 -10.62 9.89 -4.35
C MET A 89 -9.30 10.65 -4.22
N GLY A 90 -9.15 11.43 -3.14
CA GLY A 90 -7.90 12.11 -2.80
C GLY A 90 -6.85 11.13 -2.28
N LYS A 91 -5.57 11.41 -2.53
CA LYS A 91 -4.45 10.71 -1.87
C LYS A 91 -4.08 11.48 -0.60
N ALA A 92 -4.71 11.14 0.51
CA ALA A 92 -4.55 11.88 1.77
C ALA A 92 -3.12 11.82 2.32
N PHE A 93 -2.61 10.62 2.57
CA PHE A 93 -1.23 10.37 2.99
C PHE A 93 -0.87 8.89 2.82
N GLY A 94 0.40 8.58 2.55
CA GLY A 94 0.85 7.20 2.34
C GLY A 94 0.01 6.47 1.28
N ALA A 95 -0.65 5.39 1.70
CA ALA A 95 -1.57 4.59 0.87
C ALA A 95 -3.05 4.80 1.23
N VAL A 96 -3.38 5.90 1.93
CA VAL A 96 -4.75 6.25 2.31
C VAL A 96 -5.40 7.08 1.20
N TRP A 97 -6.58 6.64 0.77
CA TRP A 97 -7.44 7.33 -0.19
C TRP A 97 -8.70 7.81 0.50
N ASP A 98 -9.13 9.04 0.22
CA ASP A 98 -10.25 9.67 0.91
C ASP A 98 -11.27 10.33 -0.01
N ILE A 99 -12.48 10.49 0.51
CA ILE A 99 -13.55 11.24 -0.14
C ILE A 99 -14.48 11.84 0.91
N SER A 100 -14.90 13.08 0.65
CA SER A 100 -16.00 13.74 1.37
C SER A 100 -17.31 13.46 0.66
N ASN A 101 -18.38 13.24 1.42
CA ASN A 101 -19.69 12.89 0.88
C ASN A 101 -19.68 11.60 0.03
N PRO A 102 -19.22 10.47 0.59
CA PRO A 102 -19.29 9.19 -0.10
C PRO A 102 -20.77 8.82 -0.40
N PRO A 103 -21.03 8.03 -1.46
CA PRO A 103 -22.34 7.43 -1.71
C PRO A 103 -22.86 6.66 -0.50
N GLU A 104 -24.18 6.71 -0.31
CA GLU A 104 -24.84 5.88 0.70
C GLU A 104 -24.99 4.43 0.21
N GLY A 105 -24.86 3.48 1.13
CA GLY A 105 -25.05 2.06 0.85
C GLY A 105 -23.84 1.38 0.22
N SER A 106 -24.10 0.48 -0.73
CA SER A 106 -23.04 -0.31 -1.38
C SER A 106 -22.20 0.56 -2.31
N ILE A 107 -20.88 0.47 -2.15
CA ILE A 107 -19.91 1.25 -2.91
C ILE A 107 -19.32 0.41 -4.04
N THR A 108 -19.13 1.03 -5.21
CA THR A 108 -18.35 0.46 -6.32
C THR A 108 -17.12 1.32 -6.58
N GLU A 109 -15.95 0.71 -6.63
CA GLU A 109 -14.66 1.39 -6.79
C GLU A 109 -13.88 0.90 -8.03
N ARG A 110 -13.05 1.78 -8.59
CA ARG A 110 -12.05 1.48 -9.62
C ARG A 110 -10.68 1.90 -9.14
N ILE A 111 -9.67 1.11 -9.49
CA ILE A 111 -8.28 1.31 -9.06
C ILE A 111 -7.39 1.24 -10.29
N TRP A 112 -6.45 2.18 -10.39
CA TRP A 112 -5.52 2.33 -11.52
C TRP A 112 -4.06 2.11 -11.10
#